data_AF-A0A9N8WBL9-F1
#
_entry.id   AF-A0A9N8WBL9-F1
#
_cell.length_a   1.000
_cell.length_b   1.000
_cell.length_c   1.000
_cell.angle_alpha   90.00
_cell.angle_beta   90.00
_cell.angle_gamma   90.00
#
_symmetry.space_group_name_H-M   'P 1'
#
loop_
_entity.id
_entity.type
_entity.pdbx_description
1 polymer ?
#
loop_
_entity_poly.entity_id
_entity_poly.type
_entity_poly.pdbx_seq_one_letter_code
_entity_poly.pdbx_strand_id
1 'polypeptide(L)'
;MGGHESKPNPLSLLLLNSPPVSYQFRAFVSSQKSLLSPTGTDLRVDPGIERWATMRGRTIEHFRLTPKYVALGILTLGIIPTVWYYWGVKYQGMWDIQGLRKGESPRVKKDETHPH
;
A
#
# COMPACT_ATOMS: atom_id res chain seq x y z
N MET A 1 5.14 11.12 -63.01
CA MET A 1 4.53 11.96 -61.95
C MET A 1 5.39 11.82 -60.70
N GLY A 2 6.36 12.72 -60.54
CA GLY A 2 7.28 12.70 -59.40
C GLY A 2 6.71 13.53 -58.25
N GLY A 3 6.40 12.87 -57.12
CA GLY A 3 5.96 13.52 -55.90
C GLY A 3 7.14 14.11 -55.15
N HIS A 4 7.15 15.43 -54.96
CA HIS A 4 8.07 16.13 -54.08
C HIS A 4 7.68 15.86 -52.61
N GLU A 5 8.45 15.02 -51.91
CA GLU A 5 8.41 14.93 -50.45
C GLU A 5 9.14 16.13 -49.84
N SER A 6 8.39 17.09 -49.30
CA SER A 6 8.95 18.19 -48.51
C SER A 6 9.24 17.69 -47.08
N LYS A 7 10.53 17.60 -46.72
CA LYS A 7 10.96 17.29 -45.35
C LYS A 7 10.53 18.42 -44.38
N PRO A 8 9.91 18.10 -43.23
CA PRO A 8 9.54 19.12 -42.25
C PRO A 8 10.77 19.73 -41.58
N ASN A 9 10.74 21.06 -41.40
CA ASN A 9 11.79 21.81 -40.73
C ASN A 9 11.95 21.37 -39.26
N PRO A 10 13.17 21.14 -38.75
CA PRO A 10 13.39 20.64 -37.38
C PRO A 10 12.97 21.65 -36.29
N LEU A 11 12.78 22.93 -36.65
CA LEU A 11 12.37 23.97 -35.71
C LEU A 11 10.88 23.93 -35.36
N SER A 12 10.02 23.31 -36.17
CA SER A 12 8.59 23.18 -35.83
C SER A 12 8.32 22.12 -34.76
N LEU A 13 9.24 21.18 -34.58
CA LEU A 13 9.13 20.13 -33.56
C LEU A 13 9.52 20.61 -32.14
N LEU A 14 10.30 21.69 -32.03
CA LEU A 14 10.73 22.22 -30.73
C LEU A 14 9.68 23.12 -30.05
N LEU A 15 8.77 23.71 -30.81
CA LEU A 15 7.73 24.59 -30.27
C LEU A 15 6.53 23.82 -29.69
N LEU A 16 6.33 22.56 -30.09
CA LEU A 16 5.15 21.79 -29.69
C LEU A 16 5.25 21.20 -28.27
N ASN A 17 6.43 21.28 -27.63
CA ASN A 17 6.68 20.61 -26.34
C ASN A 17 7.17 21.55 -25.24
N SER A 18 7.03 22.86 -25.43
CA SER A 18 7.33 23.85 -24.38
C SER A 18 6.12 23.99 -23.44
N PRO A 19 6.27 23.75 -22.12
CA PRO A 19 5.18 23.94 -21.18
C PRO A 19 4.76 25.43 -21.16
N PRO A 20 3.46 25.73 -21.06
CA PRO A 20 3.00 27.12 -21.11
C PRO A 20 3.61 27.94 -19.97
N VAL A 21 4.12 29.13 -20.30
CA VAL A 21 4.86 30.06 -19.42
C VAL A 21 4.13 30.35 -18.10
N SER A 22 2.80 30.21 -18.07
CA SER A 22 1.95 30.35 -16.89
C SER A 22 2.27 29.36 -15.76
N TYR A 23 2.82 28.17 -16.08
CA TYR A 23 3.21 27.18 -15.07
C TYR A 23 4.51 27.55 -14.34
N GLN A 24 5.45 28.19 -15.03
CA GLN A 24 6.74 28.58 -14.45
C GLN A 24 6.59 29.72 -13.43
N PHE A 25 5.71 30.69 -13.71
CA PHE A 25 5.54 31.85 -12.82
C PHE A 25 4.82 31.50 -11.51
N ARG A 26 3.86 30.56 -11.54
CA ARG A 26 3.18 30.08 -10.33
C ARG A 26 4.11 29.34 -9.38
N ALA A 27 5.02 28.53 -9.91
CA ALA A 27 6.02 27.81 -9.11
C ALA A 27 6.98 28.76 -8.37
N PHE A 28 7.36 29.88 -9.00
CA PHE A 28 8.22 30.89 -8.39
C PHE A 28 7.54 31.64 -7.24
N VAL A 29 6.27 32.05 -7.43
CA VAL A 29 5.51 32.79 -6.40
C VAL A 29 5.14 31.90 -5.20
N SER A 30 4.89 30.61 -5.40
CA SER A 30 4.67 29.67 -4.29
C SER A 30 5.91 29.44 -3.44
N SER A 31 7.11 29.56 -4.02
CA SER A 31 8.38 29.35 -3.32
C SER A 31 8.65 30.45 -2.27
N GLN A 32 8.35 31.71 -2.60
CA GLN A 32 8.60 32.87 -1.72
C GLN A 32 7.66 32.93 -0.50
N LYS A 33 6.40 32.53 -0.64
CA LYS A 33 5.43 32.56 0.48
C LYS A 33 5.69 31.53 1.58
N SER A 34 6.44 30.47 1.26
CA SER A 34 6.76 29.43 2.23
C SER A 34 7.81 29.86 3.25
N LEU A 35 8.55 30.94 3.01
CA LEU A 35 9.73 31.30 3.82
C LEU A 35 9.44 32.16 5.05
N LEU A 36 8.27 32.78 5.15
CA LEU A 36 7.94 33.75 6.21
C LEU A 36 6.68 33.32 6.97
N SER A 37 6.83 32.38 7.90
CA SER A 37 5.87 32.26 9.01
C SER A 37 6.48 32.96 10.23
N PRO A 38 5.89 34.07 10.70
CA PRO A 38 6.47 34.90 11.77
C PRO A 38 6.29 34.35 13.18
N THR A 39 5.68 33.17 13.37
CA THR A 39 5.45 32.57 14.68
C THR A 39 5.81 31.08 14.65
N GLY A 40 6.82 30.70 15.44
CA GLY A 40 7.53 29.42 15.40
C GLY A 40 6.77 28.17 15.85
N THR A 41 5.51 28.00 15.44
CA THR A 41 4.72 26.77 15.61
C THR A 41 3.84 26.48 14.38
N ASP A 42 4.18 27.02 13.22
CA ASP A 42 3.44 26.81 11.97
C ASP A 42 4.15 25.74 11.15
N LEU A 43 3.67 24.49 11.27
CA LEU A 43 4.16 23.38 10.46
C LEU A 43 3.88 23.69 9.00
N ARG A 44 4.94 23.90 8.22
CA ARG A 44 4.83 24.10 6.78
C ARG A 44 4.09 22.93 6.18
N VAL A 45 2.92 23.22 5.63
CA VAL A 45 2.09 22.24 4.94
C VAL A 45 2.79 21.85 3.64
N ASP A 46 3.29 20.62 3.57
CA ASP A 46 3.83 20.05 2.35
C ASP A 46 2.65 19.61 1.44
N PRO A 47 2.49 20.21 0.25
CA PRO A 47 1.42 19.85 -0.67
C PRO A 47 1.51 18.38 -1.14
N GLY A 48 2.68 17.75 -1.09
CA GLY A 48 2.87 16.33 -1.35
C GLY A 48 2.23 15.45 -0.28
N ILE A 49 2.40 15.80 1.00
CA ILE A 49 1.83 15.06 2.13
C ILE A 49 0.30 15.17 2.12
N GLU A 50 -0.25 16.35 1.85
CA GLU A 50 -1.71 16.54 1.74
C GLU A 50 -2.31 15.73 0.60
N ARG A 51 -1.65 15.70 -0.57
CA ARG A 51 -2.08 14.89 -1.71
C ARG A 51 -2.05 13.41 -1.37
N TRP A 52 -0.97 12.93 -0.74
CA TRP A 52 -0.88 11.53 -0.32
C TRP A 52 -1.94 11.15 0.71
N ALA A 53 -2.19 12.02 1.69
CA ALA A 53 -3.27 11.85 2.66
C ALA A 53 -4.64 11.78 1.97
N THR A 54 -4.89 12.69 1.03
CA THR A 54 -6.15 12.72 0.24
C THR A 54 -6.32 11.45 -0.60
N MET A 55 -5.25 10.98 -1.25
CA MET A 55 -5.28 9.74 -2.04
C MET A 55 -5.67 8.52 -1.18
N ARG A 56 -5.11 8.41 0.04
CA ARG A 56 -5.47 7.33 0.98
C ARG A 56 -6.91 7.45 1.47
N GLY A 57 -7.36 8.66 1.81
CA GLY A 57 -8.74 8.91 2.24
C GLY A 57 -9.78 8.51 1.18
N ARG A 58 -9.49 8.74 -0.10
CA ARG A 58 -10.39 8.43 -1.23
C ARG A 58 -10.14 7.08 -1.89
N THR A 59 -9.33 6.20 -1.28
CA THR A 59 -8.98 4.91 -1.89
C THR A 59 -10.21 4.01 -2.07
N ILE A 60 -11.17 4.06 -1.15
CA ILE A 60 -12.39 3.23 -1.22
C ILE A 60 -13.32 3.66 -2.36
N GLU A 61 -13.41 4.97 -2.63
CA GLU A 61 -14.23 5.51 -3.73
C GLU A 61 -13.78 5.01 -5.10
N HIS A 62 -12.48 4.71 -5.24
CA HIS A 62 -11.87 4.28 -6.50
C HIS A 62 -11.57 2.77 -6.51
N PHE A 63 -11.98 2.03 -5.48
CA PHE A 63 -11.75 0.60 -5.40
C PHE A 63 -12.58 -0.16 -6.45
N ARG A 64 -11.94 -1.12 -7.11
CA ARG A 64 -12.59 -1.99 -8.10
C ARG A 64 -12.39 -3.45 -7.72
N LEU A 65 -13.48 -4.23 -7.74
CA LEU A 65 -13.45 -5.68 -7.56
C LEU A 65 -12.86 -6.33 -8.82
N THR A 66 -11.54 -6.41 -8.87
CA THR A 66 -10.80 -7.20 -9.86
C THR A 66 -10.64 -8.63 -9.34
N PRO A 67 -10.64 -9.67 -10.19
CA PRO A 67 -10.46 -11.06 -9.76
C PRO A 67 -9.24 -11.28 -8.85
N LYS A 68 -8.15 -10.54 -9.09
CA LYS A 68 -6.96 -10.54 -8.24
C LYS A 68 -7.25 -10.12 -6.79
N TYR A 69 -8.00 -9.03 -6.58
CA TYR A 69 -8.31 -8.53 -5.24
C TYR A 69 -9.33 -9.40 -4.53
N VAL A 70 -10.28 -9.98 -5.28
CA VAL A 70 -11.23 -10.95 -4.74
C VAL A 70 -10.50 -12.20 -4.26
N ALA A 71 -9.60 -12.77 -5.08
CA ALA A 71 -8.80 -13.93 -4.69
C ALA A 71 -7.93 -13.64 -3.46
N LEU A 72 -7.29 -12.46 -3.43
CA LEU A 72 -6.51 -12.03 -2.28
C LEU A 72 -7.38 -11.92 -1.03
N GLY A 73 -8.56 -11.30 -1.13
CA GLY A 73 -9.49 -11.16 -0.01
C GLY A 73 -9.99 -12.50 0.52
N ILE A 74 -10.35 -13.45 -0.36
CA ILE A 74 -10.77 -14.80 0.03
C ILE A 74 -9.63 -15.53 0.74
N LEU A 75 -8.41 -15.43 0.23
CA LEU A 75 -7.25 -16.08 0.83
C LEU A 75 -6.98 -15.52 2.23
N THR A 76 -6.90 -14.19 2.36
CA THR A 76 -6.47 -13.54 3.60
C THR A 76 -7.55 -13.50 4.67
N LEU A 77 -8.80 -13.25 4.30
CA LEU A 77 -9.92 -13.13 5.25
C LEU A 77 -10.70 -14.44 5.44
N GLY A 78 -10.59 -15.39 4.51
CA GLY A 78 -11.28 -16.68 4.59
C GLY A 78 -10.33 -17.81 4.94
N ILE A 79 -9.42 -18.14 4.01
CA ILE A 79 -8.63 -19.38 4.08
C ILE A 79 -7.67 -19.35 5.27
N ILE A 80 -6.85 -18.29 5.40
CA ILE A 80 -5.83 -18.18 6.46
C ILE A 80 -6.44 -18.32 7.87
N PRO A 81 -7.45 -17.51 8.29
CA PRO A 81 -8.00 -17.63 9.64
C PRO A 81 -8.67 -18.98 9.88
N THR A 82 -9.33 -19.56 8.87
CA THR A 82 -9.99 -20.86 9.01
C THR A 82 -8.98 -21.99 9.23
N VAL A 83 -7.89 -22.01 8.45
CA VAL A 83 -6.81 -22.99 8.62
C VAL A 83 -6.14 -22.83 9.97
N TRP A 84 -5.85 -21.58 10.36
CA TRP A 84 -5.22 -21.28 11.66
C TRP A 84 -6.09 -21.73 12.83
N TYR A 85 -7.37 -21.42 12.79
CA TYR A 85 -8.33 -21.84 13.80
C TYR A 85 -8.45 -23.35 13.87
N TYR A 86 -8.56 -24.02 12.72
CA TYR A 86 -8.63 -25.48 12.66
C TYR A 86 -7.40 -26.15 13.27
N TRP A 87 -6.19 -25.63 12.99
CA TRP A 87 -4.97 -26.14 13.61
C TRP A 87 -4.94 -25.87 15.11
N GLY A 88 -5.33 -24.67 15.54
CA GLY A 88 -5.44 -24.31 16.95
C GLY A 88 -6.28 -25.33 17.72
N VAL A 89 -7.52 -25.55 17.28
CA VAL A 89 -8.43 -26.52 17.92
C VAL A 89 -7.91 -27.95 17.84
N LYS A 90 -7.29 -28.34 16.71
CA LYS A 90 -6.79 -29.70 16.53
C LYS A 90 -5.60 -30.01 17.44
N TYR A 91 -4.71 -29.05 17.68
CA TYR A 91 -3.48 -29.24 18.46
C TYR A 91 -3.57 -28.69 19.89
N GLN A 92 -4.71 -28.12 20.29
CA GLN A 92 -4.94 -27.65 21.64
C GLN A 92 -4.82 -28.81 22.63
N GLY A 93 -3.97 -28.63 23.65
CA GLY A 93 -3.73 -29.63 24.70
C GLY A 93 -2.99 -30.88 24.24
N MET A 94 -2.54 -30.96 22.98
CA MET A 94 -1.76 -32.12 22.51
C MET A 94 -0.31 -32.09 22.99
N TRP A 95 0.22 -30.90 23.26
CA TRP A 95 1.61 -30.70 23.62
C TRP A 95 1.66 -30.08 25.00
N ASP A 96 2.23 -30.83 25.95
CA ASP A 96 2.62 -30.29 27.24
C ASP A 96 4.13 -30.43 27.33
N ILE A 97 4.82 -29.30 27.41
CA ILE A 97 6.28 -29.23 27.52
C ILE A 97 6.74 -28.99 28.96
N GLN A 98 5.81 -28.85 29.90
CA GLN A 98 6.13 -28.51 31.28
C GLN A 98 6.59 -29.78 32.02
N GLY A 99 7.77 -29.72 32.64
CA GLY A 99 8.28 -30.77 33.52
C GLY A 99 8.84 -32.03 32.85
N LEU A 100 9.02 -32.05 31.51
CA LEU A 100 9.56 -33.22 30.81
C LEU A 100 10.98 -33.61 31.25
N ARG A 101 11.19 -34.90 31.47
CA ARG A 101 12.52 -35.48 31.67
C ARG A 101 13.12 -35.95 30.34
N LYS A 102 14.44 -36.09 30.31
CA LYS A 102 15.18 -36.56 29.12
C LYS A 102 14.70 -37.97 28.74
N GLY A 103 14.04 -38.08 27.59
CA GLY A 103 13.51 -39.34 27.04
C GLY A 103 11.99 -39.50 27.10
N GLU A 104 11.28 -38.59 27.75
CA GLU A 104 9.81 -38.57 27.78
C GLU A 104 9.23 -37.86 26.53
N SER A 105 8.05 -38.27 26.06
CA SER A 105 7.41 -37.67 24.90
C SER A 105 6.54 -36.47 25.30
N PRO A 106 6.66 -35.29 24.66
CA PRO A 106 5.86 -34.10 25.00
C PRO A 106 4.38 -34.17 24.59
N ARG A 107 3.94 -35.33 24.10
CA ARG A 107 2.59 -35.52 23.57
C ARG A 107 1.68 -36.06 24.66
N VAL A 108 0.65 -35.31 25.02
CA VAL A 108 -0.36 -35.72 26.00
C VAL A 108 -1.19 -36.86 25.40
N LYS A 109 -1.34 -37.97 26.13
CA LYS A 109 -2.26 -39.06 25.73
C LYS A 109 -3.69 -38.63 26.04
N LYS A 110 -4.60 -38.82 25.08
CA LYS A 110 -6.01 -38.42 25.20
C LYS A 110 -6.78 -39.16 26.30
N ASP A 111 -6.18 -40.18 26.88
CA ASP A 111 -6.80 -41.12 27.81
C ASP A 111 -6.88 -40.57 29.24
N GLU A 112 -6.16 -39.46 29.54
CA GLU A 112 -5.98 -38.89 30.88
C GLU A 112 -6.62 -37.51 31.06
N THR A 113 -7.20 -36.93 30.00
CA THR A 113 -7.92 -35.65 30.11
C THR A 113 -9.24 -35.85 30.85
N HIS A 114 -9.30 -35.37 32.10
CA HIS A 114 -10.49 -35.33 32.93
C HIS A 114 -11.70 -34.76 32.16
N PRO A 115 -12.89 -35.38 32.26
CA PRO A 115 -14.11 -34.83 31.68
C PRO A 115 -14.36 -33.46 32.32
N HIS A 116 -14.47 -32.43 31.47
CA HIS A 116 -14.99 -31.12 31.85
C HIS A 116 -16.47 -31.23 32.21
#